data_AF-A0AAJ1B344-F1
#
_entry.id   AF-A0AAJ1B344-F1
#
_cell.length_a   1.000
_cell.length_b   1.000
_cell.length_c   1.000
_cell.angle_alpha   90.00
_cell.angle_beta   90.00
_cell.angle_gamma   90.00
#
_symmetry.space_group_name_H-M   'P 1'
#
loop_
_entity.id
_entity.type
_entity.pdbx_description
1 polymer ?
#
loop_
_entity_poly.entity_id
_entity_poly.type
_entity_poly.pdbx_seq_one_letter_code
_entity_poly.pdbx_strand_id
1 'polypeptide(L)'
;MGIDTDYVRTPYNCFINSVVEPVNNKNRLFSTIDMYPTMLVAMGASIEGNRLGLGTNLFSDKKTIMEEIGFNELNNEVQKTSRFYDYTIL
;
A
#
# COMPACT_ATOMS: atom_id res chain seq x y z
N MET A 1 -18.02 -7.31 -27.42
CA MET A 1 -16.96 -6.55 -26.73
C MET A 1 -17.12 -6.84 -25.26
N GLY A 2 -16.46 -7.89 -24.78
CA GLY A 2 -16.71 -8.47 -23.46
C GLY A 2 -15.47 -8.35 -22.60
N ILE A 3 -15.65 -7.88 -21.37
CA ILE A 3 -14.67 -8.03 -20.30
C ILE A 3 -14.52 -9.53 -20.05
N ASP A 4 -13.29 -10.00 -19.84
CA ASP A 4 -13.01 -11.38 -19.47
C ASP A 4 -13.81 -11.76 -18.21
N THR A 5 -14.37 -12.97 -18.16
CA THR A 5 -15.09 -13.45 -16.97
C THR A 5 -14.20 -13.54 -15.75
N ASP A 6 -12.89 -13.72 -15.96
CA ASP A 6 -11.89 -13.83 -14.90
C ASP A 6 -11.26 -12.48 -14.55
N TYR A 7 -11.72 -11.37 -15.16
CA TYR A 7 -11.21 -10.04 -14.86
C TYR A 7 -11.61 -9.57 -13.46
N VAL A 8 -10.60 -9.40 -12.61
CA VAL A 8 -10.77 -8.77 -11.31
C VAL A 8 -10.72 -7.25 -11.48
N ARG A 9 -11.82 -6.56 -11.15
CA ARG A 9 -11.87 -5.10 -11.19
C ARG A 9 -10.85 -4.49 -10.21
N THR A 10 -9.91 -3.74 -10.74
CA THR A 10 -8.93 -2.99 -9.95
C THR A 10 -9.21 -1.49 -9.98
N PRO A 11 -8.91 -0.75 -8.89
CA PRO A 11 -8.95 0.71 -8.90
C PRO A 11 -7.85 1.28 -9.81
N TYR A 12 -8.16 2.37 -10.51
CA TYR A 12 -7.16 3.17 -11.21
C TYR A 12 -6.60 4.23 -10.26
N ASN A 13 -5.28 4.30 -10.16
CA ASN A 13 -4.58 5.27 -9.30
C ASN A 13 -3.70 6.17 -10.16
N CYS A 14 -3.80 7.48 -9.97
CA CYS A 14 -3.02 8.47 -10.70
C CYS A 14 -2.59 9.58 -9.75
N PHE A 15 -1.29 9.88 -9.74
CA PHE A 15 -0.69 10.97 -8.99
C PHE A 15 -0.30 12.07 -9.96
N ILE A 16 -0.81 13.27 -9.72
CA ILE A 16 -0.57 14.44 -10.58
C ILE A 16 0.11 15.50 -9.71
N ASN A 17 1.07 16.24 -10.28
CA ASN A 17 1.87 17.25 -9.59
C ASN A 17 2.66 16.71 -8.39
N SER A 18 3.09 15.45 -8.46
CA SER A 18 4.05 14.94 -7.49
C SER A 18 5.39 15.65 -7.67
N VAL A 19 6.05 15.97 -6.56
CA VAL A 19 7.43 16.51 -6.59
C VAL A 19 8.50 15.41 -6.67
N VAL A 20 8.08 14.15 -6.54
CA VAL A 20 8.93 12.95 -6.62
C VAL A 20 8.43 12.07 -7.77
N GLU A 21 9.32 11.39 -8.47
CA GLU A 21 8.98 10.38 -9.47
C GLU A 21 9.14 8.96 -8.90
N PRO A 22 8.26 8.00 -9.23
CA PRO A 22 8.36 6.65 -8.72
C PRO A 22 9.51 5.87 -9.37
N VAL A 23 10.25 5.09 -8.56
CA VAL A 23 11.31 4.20 -9.06
C VAL A 23 10.73 3.05 -9.92
N ASN A 24 9.58 2.51 -9.52
CA ASN A 24 8.83 1.52 -10.29
C ASN A 24 7.32 1.76 -10.15
N ASN A 25 6.61 1.86 -11.28
CA ASN A 25 5.17 2.07 -11.33
C ASN A 25 4.40 0.93 -12.02
N LYS A 26 5.06 -0.18 -12.35
CA LYS A 26 4.45 -1.31 -13.07
C LYS A 26 4.33 -2.53 -12.18
N ASN A 27 3.19 -3.23 -12.30
CA ASN A 27 2.93 -4.53 -11.69
C ASN A 27 3.19 -4.59 -10.17
N ARG A 28 2.99 -3.46 -9.49
CA ARG A 28 3.10 -3.39 -8.03
C ARG A 28 1.86 -3.97 -7.39
N LEU A 29 2.03 -4.74 -6.31
CA LEU A 29 0.92 -5.19 -5.46
C LEU A 29 0.84 -4.26 -4.26
N PHE A 30 -0.30 -3.60 -4.05
CA PHE A 30 -0.45 -2.63 -2.98
C PHE A 30 -1.92 -2.50 -2.57
N SER A 31 -2.15 -1.85 -1.43
CA SER A 31 -3.48 -1.56 -0.92
C SER A 31 -3.61 -0.11 -0.46
N THR A 32 -4.80 0.26 0.02
CA THR A 32 -5.09 1.60 0.51
C THR A 32 -4.16 2.06 1.64
N ILE A 33 -3.60 1.12 2.43
CA ILE A 33 -2.66 1.47 3.52
C ILE A 33 -1.38 2.13 2.99
N ASP A 34 -0.97 1.78 1.77
CA ASP A 34 0.22 2.32 1.10
C ASP A 34 0.00 3.75 0.58
N MET A 35 -1.25 4.18 0.42
CA MET A 35 -1.56 5.52 -0.10
C MET A 35 -1.16 6.62 0.87
N TYR A 36 -1.25 6.41 2.18
CA TYR A 36 -0.90 7.42 3.17
C TYR A 36 0.57 7.88 3.06
N PRO A 37 1.57 7.00 3.21
CA PRO A 37 2.97 7.41 3.04
C PRO A 37 3.28 7.87 1.61
N THR A 38 2.64 7.28 0.60
CA THR A 38 2.85 7.67 -0.80
C THR A 38 2.41 9.11 -1.07
N MET A 39 1.24 9.52 -0.56
CA MET A 39 0.76 10.90 -0.73
C MET A 39 1.67 11.92 -0.05
N LEU A 40 2.18 11.61 1.16
CA LEU A 40 3.09 12.50 1.85
C LEU A 40 4.39 12.71 1.07
N VAL A 41 4.98 11.63 0.54
CA VAL A 41 6.20 11.72 -0.28
C VAL A 41 5.92 12.44 -1.60
N ALA A 42 4.77 12.19 -2.22
CA ALA A 42 4.37 12.91 -3.43
C ALA A 42 4.25 14.44 -3.21
N MET A 43 3.92 14.87 -1.99
CA MET A 43 3.91 16.28 -1.57
C MET A 43 5.28 16.82 -1.13
N GLY A 44 6.32 15.99 -1.10
CA GLY A 44 7.70 16.38 -0.76
C GLY A 44 8.12 16.12 0.68
N ALA A 45 7.34 15.38 1.47
CA ALA A 45 7.77 14.93 2.78
C ALA A 45 8.84 13.83 2.67
N SER A 46 9.76 13.79 3.63
CA SER A 46 10.70 12.69 3.80
C SER A 46 10.21 11.74 4.89
N ILE A 47 10.20 10.44 4.60
CA ILE A 47 9.78 9.38 5.52
C ILE A 47 10.96 8.44 5.72
N GLU A 48 11.42 8.31 6.96
CA GLU A 48 12.48 7.37 7.31
C GLU A 48 12.06 5.93 6.94
N GLY A 49 12.93 5.22 6.23
CA GLY A 49 12.69 3.83 5.84
C GLY A 49 11.58 3.60 4.81
N ASN A 50 10.97 4.66 4.25
CA ASN A 50 9.88 4.60 3.28
C ASN A 50 8.62 3.86 3.78
N ARG A 51 8.37 3.83 5.09
CA ARG A 51 7.23 3.13 5.69
C ARG A 51 6.59 3.96 6.82
N LEU A 52 5.27 4.02 6.85
CA LEU A 52 4.49 4.58 7.96
C LEU A 52 3.39 3.60 8.34
N GLY A 53 3.42 3.12 9.59
CA GLY A 53 2.58 2.00 10.01
C GLY A 53 2.82 0.78 9.11
N LEU A 54 1.74 0.21 8.57
CA LEU A 54 1.80 -0.90 7.61
C LEU A 54 1.98 -0.43 6.16
N GLY A 55 1.82 0.87 5.89
CA GLY A 55 1.90 1.44 4.55
C GLY A 55 3.33 1.64 4.09
N THR A 56 3.61 1.29 2.84
CA THR A 56 4.89 1.52 2.16
C THR A 56 4.75 2.62 1.11
N ASN A 57 5.74 3.51 1.03
CA ASN A 57 5.82 4.52 -0.02
C ASN A 57 5.99 3.86 -1.41
N LEU A 58 4.97 3.99 -2.27
CA LEU A 58 4.95 3.40 -3.61
C LEU A 58 5.91 4.06 -4.61
N PHE A 59 6.49 5.21 -4.26
CA PHE A 59 7.46 5.89 -5.12
C PHE A 59 8.88 5.38 -4.87
N SER A 60 9.09 4.66 -3.76
CA SER A 60 10.35 3.98 -3.47
C SER A 60 10.44 2.59 -4.11
N ASP A 61 11.65 2.04 -4.11
CA ASP A 61 11.96 0.65 -4.47
C ASP A 61 11.62 -0.38 -3.37
N LYS A 62 11.19 0.11 -2.20
CA LYS A 62 10.78 -0.74 -1.08
C LYS A 62 9.56 -1.57 -1.47
N LYS A 63 9.63 -2.88 -1.22
CA LYS A 63 8.47 -3.77 -1.38
C LYS A 63 7.37 -3.40 -0.36
N THR A 64 6.13 -3.38 -0.84
CA THR A 64 4.97 -3.33 0.06
C THR A 64 4.89 -4.63 0.84
N ILE A 65 4.15 -4.63 1.96
CA ILE A 65 3.90 -5.87 2.70
C ILE A 65 3.18 -6.88 1.79
N MET A 66 2.25 -6.41 0.96
CA MET A 66 1.54 -7.27 0.02
C MET A 66 2.46 -7.91 -1.02
N GLU A 67 3.51 -7.22 -1.47
CA GLU A 67 4.55 -7.77 -2.35
C GLU A 67 5.45 -8.79 -1.63
N GLU A 68 5.61 -8.66 -0.31
CA GLU A 68 6.46 -9.54 0.51
C GLU A 68 5.76 -10.86 0.85
N ILE A 69 4.50 -10.81 1.29
CA ILE A 69 3.78 -11.98 1.83
C ILE A 69 2.53 -12.37 1.00
N GLY A 70 2.14 -11.55 0.03
CA GLY A 70 0.95 -11.79 -0.79
C GLY A 70 -0.36 -11.29 -0.16
N PHE A 71 -1.39 -11.20 -1.00
CA PHE A 71 -2.70 -10.66 -0.60
C PHE A 71 -3.40 -11.48 0.47
N ASN A 72 -3.49 -12.81 0.30
CA ASN A 72 -4.24 -13.68 1.20
C ASN A 72 -3.64 -13.69 2.61
N GLU A 73 -2.32 -13.76 2.71
CA GLU A 73 -1.63 -13.75 3.99
C GLU A 73 -1.80 -12.40 4.69
N LEU A 74 -1.54 -11.29 3.97
CA LEU A 74 -1.76 -9.95 4.51
C LEU A 74 -3.20 -9.76 5.01
N ASN A 75 -4.19 -10.15 4.22
CA ASN A 75 -5.61 -10.04 4.56
C ASN A 75 -5.97 -10.86 5.82
N ASN A 76 -5.39 -12.05 5.97
CA ASN A 76 -5.60 -12.87 7.16
C ASN A 76 -4.95 -12.24 8.41
N GLU A 77 -3.74 -11.69 8.28
CA GLU A 77 -3.04 -11.06 9.41
C GLU A 77 -3.75 -9.81 9.93
N VAL A 78 -4.21 -8.92 9.03
CA VAL A 78 -4.86 -7.66 9.44
C VAL A 78 -6.24 -7.85 10.08
N GLN A 79 -6.87 -9.02 9.89
CA GLN A 79 -8.16 -9.35 10.49
C GLN A 79 -8.04 -9.96 11.89
N LYS A 80 -6.83 -10.29 12.35
CA LYS A 80 -6.64 -10.89 13.68
C LYS A 80 -6.96 -9.88 14.78
N THR A 81 -7.60 -10.38 15.84
CA THR A 81 -7.83 -9.59 17.05
C THR A 81 -6.53 -9.33 17.77
N SER A 82 -6.40 -8.13 18.34
CA SER A 82 -5.23 -7.74 19.12
C SER A 82 -5.59 -7.75 20.59
N ARG A 83 -5.03 -8.70 21.34
CA ARG A 83 -5.15 -8.73 22.81
C ARG A 83 -4.70 -7.39 23.43
N PHE A 84 -3.69 -6.74 22.84
CA PHE A 84 -3.26 -5.43 23.32
C PHE A 84 -4.35 -4.37 23.11
N TYR A 85 -5.01 -4.36 21.95
CA TYR A 85 -6.12 -3.45 21.70
C TYR A 85 -7.28 -3.70 22.66
N ASP A 86 -7.67 -4.97 22.83
CA ASP A 86 -8.83 -5.38 23.63
C ASP A 86 -8.65 -5.17 25.14
N TYR A 87 -7.43 -5.28 25.67
CA TYR A 87 -7.18 -5.21 27.13
C TYR A 87 -6.43 -3.95 27.59
N THR A 88 -5.92 -3.13 26.67
CA THR A 88 -5.10 -1.94 27.02
C THR A 88 -5.64 -0.64 26.43
N ILE A 89 -6.27 -0.67 25.24
CA ILE A 89 -6.81 0.54 24.61
C ILE A 89 -8.32 0.68 24.84
N LEU A 90 -9.08 -0.41 24.68
CA LEU A 90 -10.49 -0.48 25.06
C LEU A 90 -10.64 -0.66 26.58
#